data_AF-K1S489-F1
#
_entry.id   AF-K1S489-F1
#
_cell.length_a   1.000
_cell.length_b   1.000
_cell.length_c   1.000
_cell.angle_alpha   90.00
_cell.angle_beta   90.00
_cell.angle_gamma   90.00
#
_symmetry.space_group_name_H-M   'P 1'
#
loop_
_entity.id
_entity.type
_entity.pdbx_description
1 polymer ?
#
loop_
_entity_poly.entity_id
_entity_poly.type
_entity_poly.pdbx_seq_one_letter_code
_entity_poly.pdbx_strand_id
1 'polypeptide(L)'
;SHKRPLKDGIDFGFVGDVERANGKMLQTLINEGITPVMAPLTHDGKGNILNTNADTIASETAKALAPYYDVTLIYSFEKKGVLSNPEDDDSVIPVITHADFERYKADGTVAGGMIPKLENALAAIDAGVKEVIITLATAIDGKHGTVIK
;
A
#
# COMPACT_ATOMS: atom_id res chain seq x y z
N SER A 1 -14.14 8.91 4.13
CA SER A 1 -14.07 8.49 2.73
C SER A 1 -15.25 9.09 2.02
N HIS A 2 -15.17 9.23 0.70
CA HIS A 2 -16.30 9.65 -0.13
C HIS A 2 -16.51 8.64 -1.27
N LYS A 3 -17.74 8.61 -1.81
CA LYS A 3 -18.02 7.85 -3.03
C LYS A 3 -17.19 8.44 -4.17
N ARG A 4 -16.43 7.59 -4.87
CA ARG A 4 -15.61 8.00 -6.00
C ARG A 4 -16.45 8.77 -7.02
N PRO A 5 -16.03 9.97 -7.45
CA PRO A 5 -16.78 10.78 -8.40
C PRO A 5 -16.83 10.11 -9.78
N LEU A 6 -17.77 10.56 -10.63
CA LEU A 6 -17.79 10.16 -12.03
C LEU A 6 -16.46 10.55 -12.69
N LYS A 7 -15.86 9.61 -13.39
CA LYS A 7 -14.63 9.83 -14.16
C LYS A 7 -14.86 9.35 -15.59
N ASP A 8 -14.65 10.23 -16.55
CA ASP A 8 -14.81 9.94 -17.99
C ASP A 8 -16.18 9.32 -18.35
N GLY A 9 -17.24 9.78 -17.67
CA GLY A 9 -18.61 9.29 -17.86
C GLY A 9 -18.94 7.96 -17.17
N ILE A 10 -18.00 7.37 -16.42
CA ILE A 10 -18.19 6.10 -15.72
C ILE A 10 -18.59 6.36 -14.26
N ASP A 11 -19.74 5.80 -13.85
CA ASP A 11 -20.12 5.65 -12.43
C ASP A 11 -19.67 4.28 -11.93
N PHE A 12 -18.76 4.28 -10.96
CA PHE A 12 -18.21 3.06 -10.37
C PHE A 12 -19.14 2.42 -9.33
N GLY A 13 -20.33 2.98 -9.10
CA GLY A 13 -21.24 2.51 -8.06
C GLY A 13 -20.67 2.79 -6.66
N PHE A 14 -20.89 1.88 -5.71
CA PHE A 14 -20.46 2.04 -4.32
C PHE A 14 -18.95 1.77 -4.15
N VAL A 15 -18.12 2.54 -4.84
CA VAL A 15 -16.65 2.54 -4.70
C VAL A 15 -16.22 3.79 -3.96
N GLY A 16 -15.29 3.65 -3.01
CA GLY A 16 -14.89 4.72 -2.11
C GLY A 16 -13.41 5.03 -2.17
N ASP A 17 -13.09 6.32 -2.13
CA ASP A 17 -11.74 6.85 -1.96
C ASP A 17 -11.52 7.25 -0.49
N VAL A 18 -10.41 6.78 0.08
CA VAL A 18 -10.08 7.00 1.49
C VAL A 18 -9.69 8.45 1.72
N GLU A 19 -10.26 9.06 2.76
CA GLU A 19 -9.90 10.43 3.17
C GLU A 19 -9.04 10.45 4.44
N ARG A 20 -9.28 9.49 5.34
CA ARG A 20 -8.56 9.34 6.60
C ARG A 20 -8.80 7.96 7.19
N ALA A 21 -7.81 7.48 7.94
CA ALA A 21 -7.96 6.36 8.87
C ALA A 21 -7.81 6.85 10.32
N ASN A 22 -8.53 6.23 11.26
CA ASN A 22 -8.50 6.62 12.68
C ASN A 22 -7.32 5.94 13.39
N GLY A 23 -6.12 6.48 13.20
CA GLY A 23 -4.89 5.95 13.79
C GLY A 23 -4.93 5.83 15.32
N LYS A 24 -5.57 6.78 16.02
CA LYS A 24 -5.72 6.75 17.48
C LYS A 24 -6.54 5.54 17.95
N MET A 25 -7.65 5.23 17.27
CA MET A 25 -8.46 4.07 17.62
C MET A 25 -7.72 2.76 17.40
N LEU A 26 -6.99 2.64 16.28
CA LEU A 26 -6.15 1.48 16.00
C LEU A 26 -5.03 1.34 17.03
N GLN A 27 -4.39 2.44 17.40
CA GLN A 27 -3.38 2.48 18.46
C GLN A 27 -3.94 1.96 19.78
N THR A 28 -5.14 2.39 20.21
CA THR A 28 -5.79 1.89 21.43
C THR A 28 -5.96 0.37 21.39
N LEU A 29 -6.48 -0.19 20.29
CA LEU A 29 -6.68 -1.63 20.17
C LEU A 29 -5.34 -2.39 20.25
N ILE A 30 -4.31 -1.91 19.56
CA ILE A 30 -2.98 -2.52 19.55
C ILE A 30 -2.36 -2.50 20.96
N ASN A 31 -2.49 -1.39 21.69
CA ASN A 31 -1.97 -1.25 23.06
C ASN A 31 -2.64 -2.21 24.05
N GLU A 32 -3.89 -2.60 23.80
CA GLU A 32 -4.62 -3.62 24.58
C GLU A 32 -4.27 -5.06 24.14
N GLY A 33 -3.30 -5.25 23.25
CA GLY A 33 -2.87 -6.56 22.76
C GLY A 33 -3.81 -7.17 21.71
N ILE A 34 -4.71 -6.38 21.13
CA ILE A 34 -5.63 -6.84 20.08
C ILE A 34 -4.96 -6.68 18.71
N THR A 35 -5.07 -7.71 17.86
CA THR A 35 -4.65 -7.65 16.45
C THR A 35 -5.83 -7.25 15.56
N PRO A 36 -5.86 -6.03 14.99
CA PRO A 36 -6.94 -5.61 14.11
C PRO A 36 -6.88 -6.36 12.77
N VAL A 37 -8.00 -6.93 12.34
CA VAL A 37 -8.18 -7.51 11.01
C VAL A 37 -9.23 -6.69 10.28
N MET A 38 -8.85 -6.08 9.16
CA MET A 38 -9.70 -5.12 8.46
C MET A 38 -10.16 -5.68 7.11
N ALA A 39 -11.46 -5.64 6.86
CA ALA A 39 -12.01 -5.79 5.51
C ALA A 39 -11.80 -4.48 4.72
N PRO A 40 -11.62 -4.54 3.39
CA PRO A 40 -11.36 -3.35 2.58
C PRO A 40 -12.65 -2.58 2.26
N LEU A 41 -13.36 -2.18 3.32
CA LEU A 41 -14.61 -1.43 3.27
C LEU A 41 -14.43 -0.08 3.95
N THR A 42 -15.04 0.94 3.38
CA THR A 42 -15.09 2.27 3.98
C THR A 42 -16.53 2.76 4.08
N HIS A 43 -16.73 3.92 4.73
CA HIS A 43 -18.03 4.56 4.79
C HIS A 43 -17.93 6.05 4.46
N ASP A 44 -19.03 6.59 3.94
CA ASP A 44 -19.17 8.03 3.64
C ASP A 44 -19.62 8.87 4.84
N GLY A 45 -19.91 8.22 5.98
CA GLY A 45 -20.41 8.87 7.19
C GLY A 45 -21.91 9.21 7.14
N LYS A 46 -22.59 8.85 6.04
CA LYS A 46 -24.03 9.01 5.83
C LYS A 46 -24.77 7.65 5.82
N GLY A 47 -24.09 6.59 6.24
CA GLY A 47 -24.63 5.23 6.32
C GLY A 47 -24.37 4.36 5.09
N ASN A 48 -23.67 4.86 4.07
CA ASN A 48 -23.29 4.05 2.92
C ASN A 48 -21.95 3.35 3.16
N ILE A 49 -21.90 2.06 2.84
CA ILE A 49 -20.66 1.28 2.77
C ILE A 49 -20.13 1.36 1.33
N LEU A 50 -18.82 1.53 1.21
CA LEU A 50 -18.12 1.66 -0.05
C LEU A 50 -17.02 0.59 -0.15
N ASN A 51 -16.93 -0.04 -1.31
CA ASN A 51 -15.83 -0.93 -1.66
C ASN A 51 -14.57 -0.10 -1.94
N THR A 52 -13.46 -0.44 -1.32
CA THR A 52 -12.19 0.28 -1.46
C THR A 52 -11.08 -0.72 -1.76
N ASN A 53 -10.03 -0.29 -2.47
CA ASN A 53 -8.90 -1.17 -2.76
C ASN A 53 -8.17 -1.54 -1.46
N ALA A 54 -7.83 -2.83 -1.28
CA ALA A 54 -7.13 -3.32 -0.09
C ALA A 54 -5.70 -2.73 0.06
N ASP A 55 -4.97 -2.53 -1.04
CA ASP A 55 -3.65 -1.91 -1.02
C ASP A 55 -3.72 -0.47 -0.48
N THR A 56 -4.81 0.24 -0.81
CA THR A 56 -5.10 1.59 -0.29
C THR A 56 -5.44 1.54 1.20
N ILE A 57 -6.27 0.61 1.64
CA ILE A 57 -6.62 0.46 3.08
C ILE A 57 -5.37 0.15 3.91
N ALA A 58 -4.50 -0.73 3.43
CA ALA A 58 -3.25 -1.05 4.09
C ALA A 58 -2.32 0.17 4.16
N SER A 59 -2.14 0.89 3.05
CA SER A 59 -1.34 2.12 2.99
C SER A 59 -1.85 3.19 3.95
N GLU A 60 -3.13 3.54 3.87
CA GLU A 60 -3.72 4.59 4.71
C GLU A 60 -3.73 4.22 6.20
N THR A 61 -3.83 2.93 6.52
CA THR A 61 -3.67 2.46 7.89
C THR A 61 -2.23 2.59 8.38
N ALA A 62 -1.26 2.20 7.54
CA ALA A 62 0.16 2.35 7.87
C ALA A 62 0.51 3.82 8.13
N LYS A 63 0.08 4.73 7.24
CA LYS A 63 0.25 6.19 7.39
C LYS A 63 -0.38 6.71 8.67
N ALA A 64 -1.59 6.25 9.01
CA ALA A 64 -2.27 6.68 10.24
C ALA A 64 -1.61 6.18 11.52
N LEU A 65 -0.86 5.07 11.45
CA LEU A 65 -0.13 4.49 12.58
C LEU A 65 1.31 5.00 12.71
N ALA A 66 1.90 5.51 11.62
CA ALA A 66 3.28 6.02 11.58
C ALA A 66 3.61 7.08 12.65
N PRO A 67 2.71 8.01 13.04
CA PRO A 67 3.00 8.94 14.14
C PRO A 67 3.14 8.29 15.53
N TYR A 68 2.72 7.04 15.68
CA TYR A 68 2.67 6.33 16.95
C TYR A 68 3.70 5.20 17.06
N TYR A 69 4.17 4.65 15.93
CA TYR A 69 5.01 3.46 15.88
C TYR A 69 6.00 3.51 14.71
N ASP A 70 7.09 2.75 14.80
CA ASP A 70 7.88 2.34 13.64
C ASP A 70 7.06 1.35 12.81
N VAL A 71 6.42 1.83 11.75
CA VAL A 71 5.54 1.01 10.90
C VAL A 71 6.29 0.49 9.68
N THR A 72 6.28 -0.83 9.50
CA THR A 72 6.63 -1.48 8.22
C THR A 72 5.34 -1.92 7.52
N LEU A 73 5.14 -1.47 6.29
CA LEU A 73 4.00 -1.91 5.45
C LEU A 73 4.47 -3.04 4.53
N ILE A 74 3.82 -4.20 4.59
CA ILE A 74 4.17 -5.34 3.73
C ILE A 74 3.03 -5.61 2.75
N TYR A 75 3.34 -5.53 1.46
CA TYR A 75 2.47 -5.99 0.38
C TYR A 75 2.85 -7.40 -0.04
N SER A 76 1.85 -8.29 -0.01
CA SER A 76 1.97 -9.66 -0.48
C SER A 76 1.36 -9.78 -1.88
N PHE A 77 2.21 -9.97 -2.89
CA PHE A 77 1.82 -10.20 -4.29
C PHE A 77 2.27 -11.58 -4.77
N GLU A 78 2.14 -11.82 -6.08
CA GLU A 78 2.41 -13.12 -6.70
C GLU A 78 3.91 -13.38 -6.97
N LYS A 79 4.73 -12.33 -7.01
CA LYS A 79 6.16 -12.40 -7.33
C LYS A 79 7.02 -12.20 -6.07
N LYS A 80 8.30 -12.61 -6.16
CA LYS A 80 9.28 -12.47 -5.06
C LYS A 80 9.57 -11.04 -4.64
N GLY A 81 9.25 -10.07 -5.49
CA GLY A 81 9.40 -8.64 -5.25
C GLY A 81 9.16 -7.90 -6.56
N VAL A 82 9.73 -6.72 -6.68
CA VAL A 82 9.83 -6.00 -7.97
C VAL A 82 10.99 -6.59 -8.75
N LEU A 83 10.70 -7.10 -9.94
CA LEU A 83 11.68 -7.73 -10.81
C LEU A 83 12.23 -6.71 -11.80
N SER A 84 13.55 -6.72 -12.02
CA SER A 84 14.19 -5.95 -13.10
C SER A 84 13.96 -6.58 -14.48
N ASN A 85 13.71 -7.88 -14.53
CA ASN A 85 13.27 -8.61 -15.70
C ASN A 85 12.03 -9.46 -15.35
N PRO A 86 10.84 -9.16 -15.89
CA PRO A 86 9.60 -9.90 -15.58
C PRO A 86 9.65 -11.41 -15.88
N GLU A 87 10.52 -11.84 -16.81
CA GLU A 87 10.69 -13.24 -17.21
C GLU A 87 11.71 -14.00 -16.33
N ASP A 88 12.39 -13.31 -15.42
CA ASP A 88 13.38 -13.88 -14.51
C ASP A 88 12.95 -13.62 -13.05
N ASP A 89 12.41 -14.65 -12.39
CA ASP A 89 11.95 -14.58 -11.01
C ASP A 89 13.06 -14.34 -9.99
N ASP A 90 14.33 -14.49 -10.38
CA ASP A 90 15.49 -14.21 -9.53
C ASP A 90 16.06 -12.80 -9.73
N SER A 91 15.49 -12.03 -10.67
CA SER A 91 15.90 -10.64 -10.97
C SER A 91 15.33 -9.60 -10.00
N VAL A 92 15.05 -9.98 -8.75
CA VAL A 92 14.46 -9.13 -7.71
C VAL A 92 15.37 -7.95 -7.43
N ILE A 93 14.81 -6.75 -7.50
CA ILE A 93 15.46 -5.51 -7.09
C ILE A 93 15.35 -5.44 -5.56
N PRO A 94 16.46 -5.49 -4.80
CA PRO A 94 16.41 -5.59 -3.35
C PRO A 94 15.95 -4.30 -2.67
N VAL A 95 16.31 -3.14 -3.22
CA VAL A 95 15.96 -1.82 -2.67
C VAL A 95 15.56 -0.87 -3.80
N ILE A 96 14.49 -0.11 -3.59
CA ILE A 96 14.04 0.97 -4.48
C ILE A 96 13.90 2.26 -3.66
N THR A 97 14.66 3.27 -4.03
CA THR A 97 14.48 4.65 -3.54
C THR A 97 13.63 5.48 -4.51
N HIS A 98 13.23 6.69 -4.12
CA HIS A 98 12.60 7.65 -5.05
C HIS A 98 13.43 7.86 -6.33
N ALA A 99 14.75 7.99 -6.21
CA ALA A 99 15.63 8.19 -7.36
C ALA A 99 15.69 6.94 -8.26
N ASP A 100 15.68 5.75 -7.66
CA ASP A 100 15.65 4.50 -8.43
C ASP A 100 14.30 4.34 -9.14
N PHE A 101 13.19 4.68 -8.47
CA PHE A 101 11.86 4.63 -9.07
C PHE A 101 11.75 5.51 -10.32
N GLU A 102 12.17 6.77 -10.25
CA GLU A 102 12.15 7.66 -11.41
C GLU A 102 13.04 7.14 -12.55
N ARG A 103 14.21 6.58 -12.23
CA ARG A 103 15.10 5.95 -13.22
C ARG A 103 14.44 4.75 -13.88
N TYR A 104 13.90 3.82 -13.10
CA TYR A 104 13.26 2.59 -13.59
C TYR A 104 11.95 2.86 -14.34
N LYS A 105 11.25 3.94 -14.00
CA LYS A 105 10.07 4.41 -14.75
C LYS A 105 10.48 5.00 -16.10
N ALA A 106 11.59 5.75 -16.15
CA ALA A 106 12.09 6.35 -17.39
C ALA A 106 12.70 5.33 -18.37
N ASP A 107 13.40 4.31 -17.86
CA ASP A 107 14.03 3.27 -18.68
C ASP A 107 13.08 2.10 -19.05
N GLY A 108 11.87 2.08 -18.46
CA GLY A 108 10.84 1.08 -18.75
C GLY A 108 10.95 -0.21 -17.93
N THR A 109 11.91 -0.33 -17.03
CA THR A 109 12.04 -1.47 -16.09
C THR A 109 10.78 -1.62 -15.23
N VAL A 110 10.25 -0.51 -14.73
CA VAL A 110 8.97 -0.47 -14.00
C VAL A 110 7.88 0.03 -14.93
N ALA A 111 6.90 -0.83 -15.21
CA ALA A 111 5.82 -0.52 -16.15
C ALA A 111 4.45 -1.03 -15.65
N GLY A 112 3.40 -0.57 -16.34
CA GLY A 112 2.03 -1.04 -16.16
C GLY A 112 1.53 -0.90 -14.71
N GLY A 113 0.97 -1.98 -14.17
CA GLY A 113 0.38 -2.01 -12.82
C GLY A 113 1.39 -1.84 -11.68
N MET A 114 2.70 -1.92 -11.93
CA MET A 114 3.71 -1.73 -10.89
C MET A 114 3.93 -0.26 -10.55
N ILE A 115 3.76 0.64 -11.51
CA ILE A 115 3.87 2.09 -11.30
C ILE A 115 2.98 2.57 -10.15
N PRO A 116 1.64 2.36 -10.18
CA PRO A 116 0.77 2.84 -9.10
C PRO A 116 1.03 2.15 -7.75
N LYS A 117 1.60 0.94 -7.75
CA LYS A 117 1.97 0.22 -6.52
C LYS A 117 3.19 0.86 -5.85
N LEU A 118 4.21 1.19 -6.64
CA LEU A 118 5.39 1.89 -6.14
C LEU A 118 5.07 3.35 -5.76
N GLU A 119 4.24 4.05 -6.52
CA GLU A 119 3.77 5.40 -6.14
C GLU A 119 3.04 5.39 -4.79
N ASN A 120 2.17 4.40 -4.56
CA ASN A 120 1.48 4.26 -3.26
C ASN A 120 2.45 3.91 -2.11
N ALA A 121 3.46 3.07 -2.38
CA ALA A 121 4.47 2.71 -1.39
C ALA A 121 5.35 3.91 -1.01
N LEU A 122 5.85 4.67 -2.00
CA LEU A 122 6.64 5.89 -1.77
C LEU A 122 5.81 6.95 -1.04
N ALA A 123 4.54 7.13 -1.40
CA ALA A 123 3.64 8.03 -0.67
C ALA A 123 3.41 7.60 0.79
N ALA A 124 3.56 6.32 1.12
CA ALA A 124 3.53 5.86 2.51
C ALA A 124 4.83 6.22 3.24
N ILE A 125 5.99 6.06 2.60
CA ILE A 125 7.29 6.51 3.13
C ILE A 125 7.28 8.01 3.42
N ASP A 126 6.83 8.83 2.46
CA ASP A 126 6.72 10.28 2.60
C ASP A 126 5.83 10.71 3.79
N ALA A 127 4.87 9.86 4.18
CA ALA A 127 3.98 10.07 5.30
C ALA A 127 4.53 9.52 6.64
N GLY A 128 5.77 9.03 6.68
CA GLY A 128 6.46 8.59 7.88
C GLY A 128 6.46 7.07 8.12
N VAL A 129 5.95 6.27 7.19
CA VAL A 129 6.13 4.81 7.25
C VAL A 129 7.61 4.50 7.09
N LYS A 130 8.17 3.64 7.96
CA LYS A 130 9.61 3.39 8.04
C LYS A 130 10.18 2.72 6.79
N GLU A 131 9.44 1.74 6.29
CA GLU A 131 9.76 1.05 5.04
C GLU A 131 8.51 0.34 4.51
N VAL A 132 8.47 0.14 3.19
CA VAL A 132 7.47 -0.71 2.54
C VAL A 132 8.18 -1.91 1.92
N ILE A 133 7.63 -3.11 2.09
CA ILE A 133 8.20 -4.34 1.54
C ILE A 133 7.20 -4.96 0.57
N ILE A 134 7.62 -5.21 -0.67
CA ILE A 134 6.85 -5.99 -1.64
C ILE A 134 7.46 -7.39 -1.72
N THR A 135 6.67 -8.41 -1.40
CA THR A 135 7.11 -9.81 -1.35
C THR A 135 5.96 -10.77 -1.69
N LEU A 136 6.20 -12.07 -1.57
CA LEU A 136 5.18 -13.12 -1.71
C LEU A 136 4.62 -13.58 -0.37
N ALA A 137 3.44 -14.20 -0.40
CA ALA A 137 2.71 -14.63 0.80
C ALA A 137 3.51 -15.59 1.72
N THR A 138 4.39 -16.40 1.15
CA THR A 138 5.21 -17.36 1.92
C THR A 138 6.48 -16.73 2.51
N ALA A 139 6.73 -15.44 2.26
CA ALA A 139 7.94 -14.72 2.65
C ALA A 139 7.64 -13.40 3.38
N ILE A 140 6.52 -13.33 4.11
CA ILE A 140 6.15 -12.19 4.97
C ILE A 140 6.94 -12.27 6.30
N ASP A 141 8.25 -12.06 6.22
CA ASP A 141 9.16 -12.13 7.38
C ASP A 141 9.94 -10.82 7.64
N GLY A 142 9.69 -9.81 6.81
CA GLY A 142 10.36 -8.51 6.88
C GLY A 142 11.81 -8.50 6.35
N LYS A 143 12.26 -9.58 5.70
CA LYS A 143 13.65 -9.73 5.24
C LYS A 143 13.75 -10.01 3.75
N HIS A 144 12.74 -10.67 3.18
CA HIS A 144 12.72 -11.04 1.77
C HIS A 144 11.82 -10.11 0.94
N GLY A 145 12.25 -9.87 -0.29
CA GLY A 145 11.53 -9.09 -1.29
C GLY A 145 12.22 -7.77 -1.63
N THR A 146 11.44 -6.82 -2.14
CA THR A 146 11.90 -5.48 -2.47
C THR A 146 11.54 -4.52 -1.36
N VAL A 147 12.55 -3.86 -0.79
CA VAL A 147 12.36 -2.83 0.23
C VAL A 147 12.32 -1.45 -0.42
N ILE A 148 11.33 -0.64 -0.04
CA ILE A 148 11.11 0.71 -0.55
C ILE A 148 11.38 1.67 0.60
N LYS A 149 12.24 2.67 0.36
CA LYS A 149 12.72 3.64 1.34
C LYS A 149 12.96 5.02 0.74
#